data_AF-A0A2Z2J9G6-F1
#
_entry.id   AF-A0A2Z2J9G6-F1
#
_cell.length_a   1.000
_cell.length_b   1.000
_cell.length_c   1.000
_cell.angle_alpha   90.00
_cell.angle_beta   90.00
_cell.angle_gamma   90.00
#
_symmetry.space_group_name_H-M   'P 1'
#
loop_
_entity.id
_entity.type
_entity.pdbx_description
1 polymer ?
#
loop_
_entity_poly.entity_id
_entity_poly.type
_entity_poly.pdbx_seq_one_letter_code
_entity_poly.pdbx_strand_id
1 'polypeptide(L)'
;MTDPLSQLRAANPVPDAALDDAALTRSEAVLSGIVDSGSRMPWKAVAAGVGVLALVGGVIPFVNHSEPVAVAEVLTQAGTAAAAQPDAADKGVTSKEYLKRVDTDGSSTATTEYSVGVDGTVNISSQGELPGFDPQPVIPAEDLMAATDRAGLEALADRFPNRALGALQLLLQPGLSSEQQKIVYDILAATDGNDLASASQGSDDGVGEDGLISVIRDADHVSFSILPATGQLVRVVGLVGPNVTTTVEATAILGCVSVTGLEGPDSISLACGDNNYLVNDLKWSNWGADEATAEGTAVENDCDPFCAEGKFKQTPVRVVVDKREACGYNAKVYSRIRVIYPDHEEIEEIGCA
;
A
#
# COMPACT_ATOMS: atom_id res chain seq x y z
N MET A 1 -15.13 -10.80 -36.60
CA MET A 1 -15.01 -10.29 -35.22
C MET A 1 -13.84 -11.03 -34.61
N THR A 2 -12.73 -10.34 -34.39
CA THR A 2 -11.57 -10.91 -33.69
C THR A 2 -11.98 -11.15 -32.24
N ASP A 3 -11.84 -12.40 -31.82
CA ASP A 3 -12.08 -12.81 -30.44
C ASP A 3 -11.19 -11.97 -29.48
N PRO A 4 -11.74 -11.34 -28.43
CA PRO A 4 -10.99 -10.51 -27.49
C PRO A 4 -9.78 -11.23 -26.86
N LEU A 5 -9.90 -12.55 -26.65
CA LEU A 5 -8.81 -13.37 -26.12
C LEU A 5 -7.64 -13.45 -27.11
N SER A 6 -7.94 -13.48 -28.41
CA SER A 6 -6.96 -13.43 -29.50
C SER A 6 -6.19 -12.09 -29.56
N GLN A 7 -6.83 -10.98 -29.18
CA GLN A 7 -6.17 -9.67 -29.11
C GLN A 7 -5.26 -9.54 -27.88
N LEU A 8 -5.69 -10.09 -26.73
CA LEU A 8 -4.87 -10.16 -25.51
C LEU A 8 -3.62 -11.02 -25.70
N ARG A 9 -3.73 -12.18 -26.38
CA ARG A 9 -2.58 -13.02 -26.73
C ARG A 9 -1.59 -12.34 -27.68
N ALA A 10 -2.07 -11.44 -28.55
CA ALA A 10 -1.22 -10.65 -29.42
C ALA A 10 -0.51 -9.49 -28.69
N ALA A 11 -1.11 -8.99 -27.60
CA ALA A 11 -0.55 -7.93 -26.76
C ALA A 11 0.46 -8.45 -25.71
N ASN A 12 0.41 -9.74 -25.36
CA ASN A 12 1.35 -10.38 -24.44
C ASN A 12 1.94 -11.67 -25.06
N PRO A 13 2.98 -11.55 -25.92
CA PRO A 13 3.36 -12.61 -26.86
C PRO A 13 4.22 -13.74 -26.25
N VAL A 14 4.50 -13.74 -24.95
CA VAL A 14 5.31 -14.78 -24.31
C VAL A 14 4.42 -15.62 -23.39
N PRO A 15 4.09 -16.87 -23.77
CA PRO A 15 3.55 -17.84 -22.82
C PRO A 15 4.61 -18.08 -21.75
N ASP A 16 4.22 -17.93 -20.48
CA ASP A 16 5.06 -18.35 -19.37
C ASP A 16 5.29 -19.87 -19.46
N ALA A 17 6.50 -20.26 -19.85
CA ALA A 17 6.88 -21.66 -20.02
C ALA A 17 6.92 -22.43 -18.69
N ALA A 18 6.64 -21.78 -17.57
CA ALA A 18 6.57 -22.38 -16.24
C ALA A 18 5.19 -22.96 -15.88
N LEU A 19 4.14 -22.73 -16.68
CA LEU A 19 2.79 -23.21 -16.37
C LEU A 19 2.47 -24.52 -17.08
N ASP A 20 2.11 -25.54 -16.30
CA ASP A 20 1.59 -26.80 -16.84
C ASP A 20 0.18 -26.61 -17.47
N ASP A 21 -0.24 -27.56 -18.30
CA ASP A 21 -1.52 -27.51 -19.03
C ASP A 21 -2.74 -27.35 -18.09
N ALA A 22 -2.61 -27.80 -16.83
CA ALA A 22 -3.65 -27.67 -15.81
C ALA A 22 -3.72 -26.27 -15.20
N ALA A 23 -2.57 -25.60 -15.02
CA ALA A 23 -2.49 -24.20 -14.62
C ALA A 23 -3.00 -23.27 -15.73
N LEU A 24 -2.70 -23.59 -16.99
CA LEU A 24 -3.20 -22.85 -18.14
C LEU A 24 -4.73 -22.96 -18.26
N THR A 25 -5.28 -24.17 -18.14
CA THR A 25 -6.74 -24.40 -18.17
C THR A 25 -7.46 -23.69 -17.01
N ARG A 26 -6.83 -23.63 -15.82
CA ARG A 26 -7.35 -22.87 -14.66
C ARG A 26 -7.34 -21.36 -14.92
N SER A 27 -6.27 -20.83 -15.49
CA SER A 27 -6.17 -19.42 -15.86
C SER A 27 -7.26 -19.04 -16.88
N GLU A 28 -7.49 -19.87 -17.90
CA GLU A 28 -8.52 -19.64 -18.92
C GLU A 28 -9.95 -19.74 -18.37
N ALA A 29 -10.20 -20.68 -17.43
CA ALA A 29 -11.49 -20.80 -16.76
C ALA A 29 -11.80 -19.58 -15.86
N VAL A 30 -10.79 -19.09 -15.12
CA VAL A 30 -10.90 -17.87 -14.29
C VAL A 30 -11.19 -16.64 -15.16
N LEU A 31 -10.48 -16.50 -16.29
CA LEU A 31 -10.68 -15.39 -17.20
C LEU A 31 -12.07 -15.43 -17.85
N SER A 32 -12.59 -16.62 -18.19
CA SER A 32 -13.95 -16.77 -18.71
C SER A 32 -15.03 -16.36 -17.70
N GLY A 33 -14.82 -16.61 -16.41
CA GLY A 33 -15.73 -16.21 -15.34
C GLY A 33 -15.78 -14.70 -15.11
N ILE A 34 -14.67 -14.02 -15.37
CA ILE A 34 -14.59 -12.54 -15.31
C ILE A 34 -15.38 -11.92 -16.47
N VAL A 35 -15.27 -12.48 -17.68
CA VAL A 35 -15.93 -11.94 -18.88
C VAL A 35 -17.46 -12.12 -18.84
N ASP A 36 -17.95 -13.21 -18.25
CA ASP A 36 -19.40 -13.46 -18.11
C ASP A 36 -20.07 -12.64 -16.98
N SER A 37 -19.28 -12.02 -16.08
CA SER A 37 -19.80 -11.27 -14.92
C SER A 37 -20.36 -9.88 -15.23
N GLY A 38 -20.27 -9.43 -16.49
CA GLY A 38 -20.69 -8.09 -16.93
C GLY A 38 -22.19 -7.78 -16.90
N SER A 39 -23.05 -8.63 -16.33
CA SER A 39 -24.50 -8.42 -16.25
C SER A 39 -24.98 -8.37 -14.80
N ARG A 40 -25.09 -7.13 -14.26
CA ARG A 40 -25.85 -6.72 -13.05
C ARG A 40 -25.69 -7.63 -11.83
N MET A 41 -24.57 -7.52 -11.12
CA MET A 41 -24.36 -8.28 -9.89
C MET A 41 -24.85 -7.51 -8.63
N PRO A 42 -25.60 -8.14 -7.71
CA PRO A 42 -25.93 -7.52 -6.42
C PRO A 42 -24.68 -7.39 -5.55
N TRP A 43 -24.56 -6.29 -4.81
CA TRP A 43 -23.44 -5.92 -3.91
C TRP A 43 -22.87 -7.08 -3.06
N LYS A 44 -23.74 -8.00 -2.59
CA LYS A 44 -23.34 -9.18 -1.81
C LYS A 44 -22.40 -10.14 -2.56
N ALA A 45 -22.45 -10.18 -3.89
CA ALA A 45 -21.56 -11.00 -4.70
C ALA A 45 -20.16 -10.38 -4.87
N VAL A 46 -20.03 -9.06 -4.83
CA VAL A 46 -18.75 -8.34 -4.84
C VAL A 46 -17.97 -8.58 -3.54
N ALA A 47 -18.69 -8.74 -2.42
CA ALA A 47 -18.11 -9.12 -1.13
C ALA A 47 -17.61 -10.59 -1.10
N ALA A 48 -18.17 -11.47 -1.94
CA ALA A 48 -17.84 -12.90 -2.00
C ALA A 48 -16.90 -13.29 -3.17
N GLY A 49 -16.56 -12.36 -4.05
CA GLY A 49 -15.70 -12.58 -5.23
C GLY A 49 -14.21 -12.73 -4.93
N VAL A 50 -13.85 -13.12 -3.71
CA VAL A 50 -12.48 -13.49 -3.32
C VAL A 50 -12.40 -15.00 -3.41
N GLY A 51 -11.44 -15.52 -4.18
CA GLY A 51 -11.30 -16.95 -4.48
C GLY A 51 -11.35 -17.81 -3.22
N VAL A 52 -12.43 -18.58 -3.07
CA VAL A 52 -12.54 -19.63 -2.05
C VAL A 52 -11.70 -20.82 -2.52
N LEU A 53 -10.45 -20.91 -2.07
CA LEU A 53 -9.71 -22.17 -2.02
C LEU A 53 -10.21 -22.94 -0.80
N ALA A 54 -11.32 -23.65 -0.95
CA ALA A 54 -11.63 -24.76 -0.06
C ALA A 54 -10.77 -25.95 -0.49
N LEU A 55 -9.98 -26.54 0.41
CA LEU A 55 -9.99 -27.99 0.68
C LEU A 55 -8.92 -28.47 1.70
N VAL A 56 -9.42 -29.28 2.66
CA VAL A 56 -8.79 -30.36 3.44
C VAL A 56 -7.82 -29.99 4.59
N GLY A 57 -8.39 -29.98 5.80
CA GLY A 57 -7.87 -30.75 6.94
C GLY A 57 -6.49 -30.38 7.49
N GLY A 58 -6.40 -29.24 8.17
CA GLY A 58 -5.25 -28.86 9.00
C GLY A 58 -5.71 -28.02 10.19
N VAL A 59 -5.17 -28.31 11.38
CA VAL A 59 -5.70 -27.87 12.68
C VAL A 59 -5.15 -26.49 13.02
N ILE A 60 -6.02 -25.49 13.16
CA ILE A 60 -5.67 -24.22 13.84
C ILE A 60 -5.51 -24.54 15.33
N PRO A 61 -4.40 -24.18 16.02
CA PRO A 61 -4.21 -24.50 17.43
C PRO A 61 -5.08 -23.63 18.38
N PHE A 62 -6.07 -22.88 17.87
CA PHE A 62 -6.90 -21.98 18.67
C PHE A 62 -8.40 -22.04 18.39
N VAL A 63 -8.94 -23.03 17.68
CA VAL A 63 -10.39 -23.09 17.45
C VAL A 63 -10.97 -24.44 17.88
N ASN A 64 -11.49 -24.46 19.11
CA ASN A 64 -12.46 -25.47 19.52
C ASN A 64 -13.72 -25.28 18.65
N HIS A 65 -14.12 -26.31 17.89
CA HIS A 65 -15.15 -26.25 16.84
C HIS A 65 -16.60 -26.08 17.34
N SER A 66 -16.91 -25.08 18.16
CA SER A 66 -18.28 -24.92 18.69
C SER A 66 -18.76 -23.49 18.97
N GLU A 67 -17.95 -22.44 18.76
CA GLU A 67 -18.38 -21.07 19.00
C GLU A 67 -18.24 -20.19 17.74
N PRO A 68 -19.23 -19.32 17.45
CA PRO A 68 -19.13 -18.37 16.35
C PRO A 68 -17.96 -17.41 16.61
N VAL A 69 -17.11 -17.18 15.60
CA VAL A 69 -16.02 -16.20 15.68
C VAL A 69 -16.64 -14.83 15.91
N ALA A 70 -16.36 -14.22 17.07
CA ALA A 70 -16.76 -12.86 17.35
C ALA A 70 -15.89 -11.92 16.51
N VAL A 71 -16.45 -11.31 15.46
CA VAL A 71 -15.70 -10.37 14.59
C VAL A 71 -15.07 -9.23 15.39
N ALA A 72 -15.74 -8.76 16.45
CA ALA A 72 -15.18 -7.77 17.35
C ALA A 72 -13.85 -8.22 18.00
N GLU A 73 -13.74 -9.49 18.39
CA GLU A 73 -12.50 -10.04 18.97
C GLU A 73 -11.38 -10.12 17.92
N VAL A 74 -11.72 -10.51 16.68
CA VAL A 74 -10.77 -10.50 15.56
C VAL A 74 -10.25 -9.09 15.28
N LEU A 75 -11.12 -8.08 15.29
CA LEU A 75 -10.73 -6.69 15.07
C LEU A 75 -9.84 -6.16 16.19
N THR A 76 -10.15 -6.45 17.45
CA THR A 76 -9.27 -6.11 18.59
C THR A 76 -7.93 -6.86 18.55
N GLN A 77 -7.92 -8.12 18.09
CA GLN A 77 -6.68 -8.86 17.86
C GLN A 77 -5.84 -8.20 16.76
N ALA A 78 -6.45 -7.83 15.65
CA ALA A 78 -5.79 -7.12 14.55
C ALA A 78 -5.21 -5.78 15.01
N GLY A 79 -5.94 -5.02 15.83
CA GLY A 79 -5.43 -3.81 16.46
C GLY A 79 -4.24 -4.08 17.40
N THR A 80 -4.28 -5.15 18.18
CA THR A 80 -3.17 -5.53 19.06
C THR A 80 -1.93 -5.94 18.26
N ALA A 81 -2.11 -6.63 17.13
CA ALA A 81 -1.03 -6.96 16.20
C ALA A 81 -0.45 -5.73 15.49
N ALA A 82 -1.30 -4.78 15.11
CA ALA A 82 -0.87 -3.49 14.55
C ALA A 82 0.03 -2.72 15.53
N ALA A 83 -0.37 -2.58 16.79
CA ALA A 83 0.43 -1.91 17.83
C ALA A 83 1.76 -2.63 18.17
N ALA A 84 1.97 -3.85 17.68
CA ALA A 84 3.24 -4.55 17.82
C ALA A 84 4.17 -4.33 16.61
N GLN A 85 3.68 -3.72 15.53
CA GLN A 85 4.50 -3.30 14.39
C GLN A 85 5.27 -2.03 14.75
N PRO A 86 6.51 -1.87 14.24
CA PRO A 86 7.25 -0.63 14.41
C PRO A 86 6.56 0.53 13.66
N ASP A 87 6.76 1.75 14.14
CA ASP A 87 6.50 2.98 13.39
C ASP A 87 7.80 3.51 12.76
N ALA A 88 7.68 4.38 11.76
CA ALA A 88 8.83 5.06 11.13
C ALA A 88 9.71 5.78 12.17
N ALA A 89 9.08 6.39 13.17
CA ALA A 89 9.79 7.08 14.26
C ALA A 89 10.70 6.14 15.07
N ASP A 90 10.36 4.85 15.19
CA ASP A 90 11.19 3.84 15.86
C ASP A 90 12.44 3.47 15.05
N LYS A 91 12.36 3.62 13.72
CA LYS A 91 13.47 3.33 12.80
C LYS A 91 14.41 4.52 12.64
N GLY A 92 13.92 5.73 12.83
CA GLY A 92 14.73 6.95 12.82
C GLY A 92 13.90 8.19 12.51
N VAL A 93 14.37 9.35 12.98
CA VAL A 93 13.64 10.64 12.84
C VAL A 93 13.46 11.12 11.41
N THR A 94 14.20 10.54 10.46
CA THR A 94 14.12 10.84 9.02
C THR A 94 13.51 9.70 8.20
N SER A 95 13.11 8.60 8.86
CA SER A 95 12.39 7.50 8.20
C SER A 95 11.00 7.95 7.76
N LYS A 96 10.39 7.18 6.87
CA LYS A 96 9.08 7.50 6.29
C LYS A 96 8.17 6.29 6.31
N GLU A 97 6.89 6.50 6.58
CA GLU A 97 5.86 5.52 6.27
C GLU A 97 5.58 5.51 4.77
N TYR A 98 5.25 4.36 4.22
CA TYR A 98 4.88 4.19 2.82
C TYR A 98 3.63 3.34 2.67
N LEU A 99 2.73 3.80 1.79
CA LEU A 99 1.51 3.10 1.42
C LEU A 99 1.30 3.21 -0.09
N LYS A 100 1.10 2.08 -0.76
CA LYS A 100 0.60 2.01 -2.13
C LYS A 100 -0.79 1.41 -2.12
N ARG A 101 -1.75 2.10 -2.72
CA ARG A 101 -3.11 1.61 -2.90
C ARG A 101 -3.58 1.72 -4.35
N VAL A 102 -4.54 0.89 -4.69
CA VAL A 102 -5.26 0.91 -5.97
C VAL A 102 -6.74 1.01 -5.70
N ASP A 103 -7.40 1.95 -6.37
CA ASP A 103 -8.84 2.18 -6.32
C ASP A 103 -9.44 1.92 -7.70
N THR A 104 -10.39 0.99 -7.80
CA THR A 104 -11.01 0.65 -9.08
C THR A 104 -12.50 0.30 -8.98
N ASP A 105 -13.27 0.70 -9.98
CA ASP A 105 -14.66 0.26 -10.17
C ASP A 105 -14.80 -0.86 -11.23
N GLY A 106 -13.66 -1.41 -11.69
CA GLY A 106 -13.56 -2.42 -12.75
C GLY A 106 -13.48 -1.83 -14.17
N SER A 107 -13.84 -0.56 -14.35
CA SER A 107 -13.73 0.16 -15.64
C SER A 107 -12.65 1.24 -15.63
N SER A 108 -12.48 1.88 -14.48
CA SER A 108 -11.55 2.97 -14.22
C SER A 108 -10.68 2.60 -13.01
N THR A 109 -9.45 3.08 -12.99
CA THR A 109 -8.47 2.75 -11.94
C THR A 109 -7.62 3.96 -11.63
N ALA A 110 -7.43 4.24 -10.34
CA ALA A 110 -6.43 5.15 -9.83
C ALA A 110 -5.45 4.36 -8.94
N THR A 111 -4.15 4.55 -9.11
CA THR A 111 -3.11 4.04 -8.22
C THR A 111 -2.50 5.22 -7.50
N THR A 112 -2.33 5.13 -6.19
CA THR A 112 -1.73 6.19 -5.38
C THR A 112 -0.68 5.63 -4.44
N GLU A 113 0.48 6.26 -4.43
CA GLU A 113 1.55 6.06 -3.48
C GLU A 113 1.63 7.27 -2.54
N TYR A 114 1.71 6.99 -1.25
CA TYR A 114 1.93 7.94 -0.19
C TYR A 114 3.26 7.65 0.47
N SER A 115 4.02 8.69 0.79
CA SER A 115 5.12 8.62 1.73
C SER A 115 4.99 9.73 2.77
N VAL A 116 5.06 9.38 4.05
CA VAL A 116 4.84 10.33 5.15
C VAL A 116 6.08 10.37 6.04
N GLY A 117 6.69 11.55 6.17
CA GLY A 117 7.77 11.77 7.12
C GLY A 117 7.27 11.80 8.57
N VAL A 118 8.17 11.57 9.53
CA VAL A 118 7.84 11.67 10.98
C VAL A 118 7.32 13.06 11.38
N ASP A 119 7.64 14.09 10.58
CA ASP A 119 7.13 15.45 10.73
C ASP A 119 5.70 15.67 10.20
N GLY A 120 5.08 14.62 9.63
CA GLY A 120 3.75 14.67 9.01
C GLY A 120 3.75 15.15 7.56
N THR A 121 4.91 15.42 6.96
CA THR A 121 4.98 15.82 5.55
C THR A 121 4.56 14.65 4.65
N VAL A 122 3.49 14.84 3.87
CA VAL A 122 2.96 13.83 2.95
C VAL A 122 3.42 14.11 1.52
N ASN A 123 4.07 13.13 0.91
CA ASN A 123 4.36 13.08 -0.52
C ASN A 123 3.39 12.12 -1.20
N ILE A 124 2.83 12.52 -2.33
CA ILE A 124 1.79 11.76 -3.02
C ILE A 124 2.17 11.65 -4.50
N SER A 125 2.14 10.43 -5.03
CA SER A 125 2.24 10.15 -6.46
C SER A 125 0.99 9.38 -6.88
N SER A 126 0.23 9.87 -7.85
CA SER A 126 -1.00 9.22 -8.31
C SER A 126 -1.03 9.12 -9.83
N GLN A 127 -1.58 8.01 -10.34
CA GLN A 127 -1.76 7.75 -11.77
C GLN A 127 -3.11 7.13 -12.05
N GLY A 128 -3.61 7.35 -13.26
CA GLY A 128 -4.96 6.96 -13.65
C GLY A 128 -5.99 7.94 -13.10
N GLU A 129 -7.24 7.74 -13.50
CA GLU A 129 -8.37 8.57 -13.09
C GLU A 129 -9.52 7.65 -12.69
N LEU A 130 -10.07 7.89 -11.51
CA LEU A 130 -11.29 7.27 -11.02
C LEU A 130 -12.30 8.39 -10.74
N PRO A 131 -13.46 8.43 -11.41
CA PRO A 131 -14.40 9.53 -11.25
C PRO A 131 -14.82 9.77 -9.79
N GLY A 132 -14.59 10.98 -9.30
CA GLY A 132 -14.94 11.39 -7.94
C GLY A 132 -13.98 10.96 -6.84
N PHE A 133 -12.88 10.26 -7.18
CA PHE A 133 -11.80 9.97 -6.25
C PHE A 133 -10.80 11.12 -6.22
N ASP A 134 -10.44 11.55 -5.00
CA ASP A 134 -9.36 12.50 -4.75
C ASP A 134 -8.23 11.75 -4.03
N PRO A 135 -7.00 11.70 -4.60
CA PRO A 135 -5.88 11.05 -3.94
C PRO A 135 -5.37 11.80 -2.71
N GLN A 136 -5.81 13.05 -2.45
CA GLN A 136 -5.38 13.80 -1.27
C GLN A 136 -5.92 13.16 0.03
N PRO A 137 -5.11 13.09 1.10
CA PRO A 137 -5.58 12.65 2.41
C PRO A 137 -6.75 13.50 2.88
N VAL A 138 -7.84 12.85 3.29
CA VAL A 138 -9.07 13.53 3.71
C VAL A 138 -8.90 14.19 5.08
N ILE A 139 -8.01 13.65 5.91
CA ILE A 139 -7.70 14.17 7.25
C ILE A 139 -6.39 14.95 7.17
N PRO A 140 -6.38 16.23 7.60
CA PRO A 140 -5.15 17.01 7.71
C PRO A 140 -4.14 16.36 8.66
N ALA A 141 -2.85 16.43 8.35
CA ALA A 141 -1.80 15.77 9.12
C ALA A 141 -1.76 16.28 10.57
N GLU A 142 -1.97 17.58 10.78
CA GLU A 142 -2.00 18.21 12.11
C GLU A 142 -3.15 17.69 12.99
N ASP A 143 -4.31 17.42 12.38
CA ASP A 143 -5.46 16.87 13.08
C ASP A 143 -5.20 15.41 13.49
N LEU A 144 -4.56 14.64 12.60
CA LEU A 144 -4.18 13.26 12.89
C LEU A 144 -3.13 13.19 14.01
N MET A 145 -2.10 14.03 13.96
CA MET A 145 -1.06 14.10 14.99
C MET A 145 -1.61 14.54 16.35
N ALA A 146 -2.64 15.38 16.38
CA ALA A 146 -3.29 15.81 17.61
C ALA A 146 -4.19 14.72 18.23
N ALA A 147 -4.70 13.78 17.42
CA ALA A 147 -5.59 12.71 17.86
C ALA A 147 -4.82 11.53 18.48
N THR A 148 -4.22 11.75 19.65
CA THR A 148 -3.38 10.74 20.34
C THR A 148 -4.16 9.75 21.21
N ASP A 149 -5.47 9.93 21.35
CA ASP A 149 -6.32 9.06 22.15
C ASP A 149 -7.61 8.64 21.41
N ARG A 150 -8.38 7.76 22.05
CA ARG A 150 -9.66 7.30 21.53
C ARG A 150 -10.64 8.43 21.24
N ALA A 151 -10.74 9.44 22.11
CA ALA A 151 -11.72 10.50 21.92
C ALA A 151 -11.38 11.35 20.70
N GLY A 152 -10.09 11.64 20.49
CA GLY A 152 -9.60 12.31 19.27
C GLY A 152 -9.89 11.51 18.01
N LEU A 153 -9.57 10.21 18.00
CA LEU A 153 -9.79 9.35 16.84
C LEU A 153 -11.28 9.11 16.55
N GLU A 154 -12.13 9.00 17.58
CA GLU A 154 -13.59 8.97 17.39
C GLU A 154 -14.10 10.28 16.79
N ALA A 155 -13.59 11.44 17.25
CA ALA A 155 -13.97 12.73 16.69
C ALA A 155 -13.55 12.90 15.21
N LEU A 156 -12.43 12.30 14.80
CA LEU A 156 -12.03 12.23 13.39
C LEU A 156 -12.94 11.28 12.60
N ALA A 157 -13.23 10.08 13.14
CA ALA A 157 -14.11 9.11 12.50
C ALA A 157 -15.54 9.64 12.30
N ASP A 158 -16.05 10.41 13.25
CA ASP A 158 -17.40 10.99 13.19
C ASP A 158 -17.55 12.11 12.14
N ARG A 159 -16.46 12.53 11.47
CA ARG A 159 -16.53 13.45 10.31
C ARG A 159 -17.09 12.78 9.05
N PHE A 160 -17.11 11.44 9.04
CA PHE A 160 -17.63 10.63 7.94
C PHE A 160 -19.10 10.24 8.18
N PRO A 161 -19.82 9.70 7.18
CA PRO A 161 -21.27 9.46 7.30
C PRO A 161 -21.68 8.60 8.50
N ASN A 162 -20.80 7.71 8.94
CA ASN A 162 -20.89 7.06 10.24
C ASN A 162 -19.50 6.65 10.75
N ARG A 163 -19.44 6.30 12.04
CA ARG A 163 -18.21 5.99 12.75
C ARG A 163 -17.44 4.79 12.17
N ALA A 164 -18.11 3.77 11.66
CA ALA A 164 -17.44 2.61 11.08
C ALA A 164 -16.76 2.96 9.74
N LEU A 165 -17.43 3.72 8.89
CA LEU A 165 -16.83 4.25 7.66
C LEU A 165 -15.66 5.19 7.98
N GLY A 166 -15.79 6.04 8.99
CA GLY A 166 -14.71 6.90 9.44
C GLY A 166 -13.51 6.12 9.98
N ALA A 167 -13.73 5.04 10.73
CA ALA A 167 -12.65 4.16 11.19
C ALA A 167 -11.94 3.48 10.00
N LEU A 168 -12.67 3.00 8.99
CA LEU A 168 -12.06 2.44 7.77
C LEU A 168 -11.28 3.48 6.96
N GLN A 169 -11.75 4.73 6.91
CA GLN A 169 -11.00 5.84 6.29
C GLN A 169 -9.72 6.15 7.06
N LEU A 170 -9.77 6.17 8.39
CA LEU A 170 -8.60 6.34 9.25
C LEU A 170 -7.58 5.22 9.04
N LEU A 171 -8.00 3.95 8.91
CA LEU A 171 -7.09 2.83 8.65
C LEU A 171 -6.36 2.92 7.29
N LEU A 172 -6.87 3.74 6.35
CA LEU A 172 -6.23 4.03 5.07
C LEU A 172 -5.54 5.40 5.06
N GLN A 173 -5.60 6.15 6.16
CA GLN A 173 -5.01 7.47 6.28
C GLN A 173 -3.48 7.34 6.38
N PRO A 174 -2.71 7.98 5.49
CA PRO A 174 -1.26 8.00 5.59
C PRO A 174 -0.80 8.64 6.91
N GLY A 175 0.21 8.04 7.55
CA GLY A 175 0.80 8.57 8.80
C GLY A 175 0.05 8.20 10.08
N LEU A 176 -0.94 7.31 10.03
CA LEU A 176 -1.56 6.72 11.22
C LEU A 176 -0.52 5.85 11.93
N SER A 177 -0.23 6.13 13.20
CA SER A 177 0.72 5.31 13.96
C SER A 177 0.14 3.94 14.33
N SER A 178 1.00 2.98 14.65
CA SER A 178 0.66 1.64 15.13
C SER A 178 -0.29 1.68 16.36
N GLU A 179 -0.06 2.58 17.30
CA GLU A 179 -0.91 2.80 18.47
C GLU A 179 -2.28 3.39 18.10
N GLN A 180 -2.30 4.39 17.20
CA GLN A 180 -3.56 4.94 16.70
C GLN A 180 -4.34 3.89 15.92
N GLN A 181 -3.68 3.08 15.10
CA GLN A 181 -4.29 1.99 14.33
C GLN A 181 -4.99 0.99 15.26
N LYS A 182 -4.37 0.61 16.38
CA LYS A 182 -5.02 -0.21 17.40
C LYS A 182 -6.29 0.44 17.92
N ILE A 183 -6.24 1.71 18.29
CA ILE A 183 -7.40 2.43 18.82
C ILE A 183 -8.52 2.48 17.77
N VAL A 184 -8.19 2.72 16.50
CA VAL A 184 -9.15 2.72 15.38
C VAL A 184 -9.78 1.34 15.19
N TYR A 185 -9.01 0.26 15.29
CA TYR A 185 -9.57 -1.10 15.28
C TYR A 185 -10.51 -1.36 16.45
N ASP A 186 -10.17 -0.92 17.65
CA ASP A 186 -11.07 -1.07 18.80
C ASP A 186 -12.32 -0.19 18.69
N ILE A 187 -12.25 0.97 18.01
CA ILE A 187 -13.42 1.78 17.65
C ILE A 187 -14.30 0.98 16.67
N LEU A 188 -13.71 0.43 15.61
CA LEU A 188 -14.43 -0.36 14.61
C LEU A 188 -15.07 -1.62 15.22
N ALA A 189 -14.36 -2.31 16.11
CA ALA A 189 -14.85 -3.48 16.85
C ALA A 189 -16.07 -3.17 17.73
N ALA A 190 -16.13 -1.96 18.29
CA ALA A 190 -17.24 -1.49 19.12
C ALA A 190 -18.46 -1.03 18.32
N THR A 191 -18.37 -0.94 16.99
CA THR A 191 -19.52 -0.63 16.14
C THR A 191 -20.33 -1.87 15.79
N ASP A 192 -21.65 -1.75 15.82
CA ASP A 192 -22.56 -2.80 15.37
C ASP A 192 -22.46 -3.03 13.85
N GLY A 193 -22.92 -4.19 13.38
CA GLY A 193 -23.05 -4.51 11.96
C GLY A 193 -21.79 -5.08 11.31
N ASN A 194 -20.79 -5.49 12.09
CA ASN A 194 -19.64 -6.26 11.61
C ASN A 194 -19.98 -7.76 11.58
N ASP A 195 -20.26 -8.29 10.40
CA ASP A 195 -20.55 -9.72 10.20
C ASP A 195 -19.40 -10.41 9.46
N LEU A 196 -19.10 -11.65 9.84
CA LEU A 196 -18.06 -12.44 9.17
C LEU A 196 -18.54 -12.83 7.78
N ALA A 197 -17.82 -12.40 6.74
CA ALA A 197 -18.10 -12.79 5.36
C ALA A 197 -17.32 -14.05 4.97
N SER A 198 -16.01 -14.08 5.24
CA SER A 198 -15.15 -15.23 4.99
C SER A 198 -13.89 -15.19 5.85
N ALA A 199 -13.24 -16.35 6.00
CA ALA A 199 -11.93 -16.48 6.62
C ALA A 199 -11.12 -17.51 5.82
N SER A 200 -9.92 -17.13 5.37
CA SER A 200 -8.95 -18.04 4.75
C SER A 200 -7.97 -18.57 5.80
N GLN A 201 -7.37 -19.74 5.56
CA GLN A 201 -6.34 -20.28 6.47
C GLN A 201 -4.95 -19.74 6.07
N GLY A 202 -4.18 -19.32 7.08
CA GLY A 202 -2.77 -18.91 6.99
C GLY A 202 -1.85 -20.06 6.58
N SER A 203 -0.82 -19.80 5.77
CA SER A 203 0.37 -20.65 5.68
C SER A 203 1.43 -20.16 6.67
N ASP A 204 2.30 -21.06 7.14
CA ASP A 204 3.24 -20.84 8.26
C ASP A 204 4.35 -19.81 7.98
N ASP A 205 4.45 -19.24 6.77
CA ASP A 205 5.55 -18.36 6.36
C ASP A 205 5.26 -16.85 6.49
N GLY A 206 4.02 -16.45 6.79
CA GLY A 206 3.65 -15.08 7.18
C GLY A 206 3.83 -14.02 6.09
N VAL A 207 4.01 -14.41 4.82
CA VAL A 207 4.15 -13.50 3.68
C VAL A 207 3.13 -13.89 2.61
N GLY A 208 1.92 -13.34 2.70
CA GLY A 208 0.83 -13.57 1.73
C GLY A 208 -0.55 -13.16 2.25
N GLU A 209 -1.59 -13.32 1.41
CA GLU A 209 -3.01 -13.16 1.81
C GLU A 209 -3.55 -14.35 2.63
N ASP A 210 -2.68 -15.27 3.03
CA ASP A 210 -3.09 -16.41 3.83
C ASP A 210 -3.49 -15.94 5.24
N GLY A 211 -4.64 -16.38 5.74
CA GLY A 211 -5.16 -15.95 7.04
C GLY A 211 -5.98 -14.66 6.98
N LEU A 212 -6.32 -14.18 5.77
CA LEU A 212 -7.22 -13.06 5.55
C LEU A 212 -8.61 -13.31 6.14
N ILE A 213 -9.12 -12.33 6.88
CA ILE A 213 -10.50 -12.32 7.36
C ILE A 213 -11.26 -11.18 6.68
N SER A 214 -12.40 -11.52 6.07
CA SER A 214 -13.29 -10.57 5.43
C SER A 214 -14.53 -10.32 6.30
N VAL A 215 -14.84 -9.04 6.49
CA VAL A 215 -16.00 -8.55 7.22
C VAL A 215 -16.94 -7.86 6.24
N ILE A 216 -18.24 -8.12 6.36
CA ILE A 216 -19.29 -7.42 5.64
C ILE A 216 -20.09 -6.55 6.60
N ARG A 217 -20.41 -5.34 6.15
CA ARG A 217 -21.28 -4.38 6.82
C ARG A 217 -22.46 -4.07 5.92
N ASP A 218 -23.47 -4.92 5.99
CA ASP A 218 -24.65 -4.84 5.10
C ASP A 218 -25.36 -3.47 5.19
N ALA A 219 -25.47 -2.91 6.40
CA ALA A 219 -26.12 -1.62 6.65
C ALA A 219 -25.38 -0.43 6.02
N ASP A 220 -24.06 -0.55 5.85
CA ASP A 220 -23.19 0.50 5.34
C ASP A 220 -22.84 0.31 3.86
N HIS A 221 -23.27 -0.81 3.26
CA HIS A 221 -22.86 -1.22 1.91
C HIS A 221 -21.32 -1.21 1.74
N VAL A 222 -20.62 -1.75 2.74
CA VAL A 222 -19.17 -1.88 2.74
C VAL A 222 -18.76 -3.30 3.10
N SER A 223 -17.65 -3.76 2.52
CA SER A 223 -16.93 -4.94 3.01
C SER A 223 -15.45 -4.62 3.08
N PHE A 224 -14.74 -5.26 4.00
CA PHE A 224 -13.31 -5.05 4.14
C PHE A 224 -12.61 -6.34 4.52
N SER A 225 -11.32 -6.43 4.26
CA SER A 225 -10.51 -7.60 4.56
C SER A 225 -9.21 -7.19 5.22
N ILE A 226 -8.85 -7.91 6.28
CA ILE A 226 -7.70 -7.63 7.12
C ILE A 226 -6.82 -8.88 7.26
N LEU A 227 -5.54 -8.67 7.51
CA LEU A 227 -4.63 -9.69 8.01
C LEU A 227 -4.54 -9.55 9.53
N PRO A 228 -5.20 -10.42 10.33
CA PRO A 228 -5.22 -10.27 11.77
C PRO A 228 -3.84 -10.38 12.42
N ALA A 229 -2.90 -11.08 11.78
CA ALA A 229 -1.55 -11.30 12.28
C ALA A 229 -0.67 -10.03 12.28
N THR A 230 -0.99 -9.07 11.42
CA THR A 230 -0.23 -7.80 11.30
C THR A 230 -1.10 -6.57 11.57
N GLY A 231 -2.43 -6.72 11.54
CA GLY A 231 -3.36 -5.60 11.54
C GLY A 231 -3.46 -4.88 10.20
N GLN A 232 -2.86 -5.41 9.12
CA GLN A 232 -2.94 -4.77 7.80
C GLN A 232 -4.36 -4.83 7.25
N LEU A 233 -4.93 -3.66 6.93
CA LEU A 233 -6.12 -3.56 6.09
C LEU A 233 -5.69 -3.80 4.65
N VAL A 234 -6.18 -4.88 4.04
CA VAL A 234 -5.77 -5.31 2.70
C VAL A 234 -6.70 -4.75 1.64
N ARG A 235 -8.00 -4.76 1.92
CA ARG A 235 -9.01 -4.41 0.93
C ARG A 235 -10.24 -3.80 1.58
N VAL A 236 -10.83 -2.81 0.92
CA VAL A 236 -12.15 -2.27 1.25
C VAL A 236 -12.95 -2.08 -0.03
N VAL A 237 -14.21 -2.49 -0.03
CA VAL A 237 -15.16 -2.22 -1.10
C VAL A 237 -16.20 -1.25 -0.58
N GLY A 238 -16.54 -0.23 -1.36
CA GLY A 238 -17.69 0.64 -1.06
C GLY A 238 -17.33 1.92 -0.33
N LEU A 239 -16.06 2.06 0.06
CA LEU A 239 -15.59 3.16 0.90
C LEU A 239 -15.48 4.49 0.13
N VAL A 240 -14.85 4.46 -1.05
CA VAL A 240 -14.71 5.62 -1.94
C VAL A 240 -15.98 5.83 -2.75
N GLY A 241 -16.66 4.75 -3.13
CA GLY A 241 -17.91 4.77 -3.87
C GLY A 241 -18.55 3.38 -3.95
N PRO A 242 -19.85 3.28 -4.33
CA PRO A 242 -20.69 2.09 -4.11
C PRO A 242 -20.30 0.82 -4.88
N ASN A 243 -19.22 0.83 -5.66
CA ASN A 243 -18.60 -0.37 -6.27
C ASN A 243 -17.07 -0.23 -6.40
N VAL A 244 -16.48 0.75 -5.71
CA VAL A 244 -15.03 0.96 -5.76
C VAL A 244 -14.38 -0.03 -4.79
N THR A 245 -13.46 -0.83 -5.31
CA THR A 245 -12.52 -1.61 -4.51
C THR A 245 -11.26 -0.79 -4.31
N THR A 246 -10.95 -0.50 -3.06
CA THR A 246 -9.63 -0.06 -2.60
C THR A 246 -8.83 -1.29 -2.18
N THR A 247 -7.66 -1.50 -2.77
CA THR A 247 -6.69 -2.51 -2.37
C THR A 247 -5.43 -1.82 -1.87
N VAL A 248 -4.92 -2.23 -0.72
CA VAL A 248 -3.57 -1.89 -0.26
C VAL A 248 -2.61 -2.87 -0.90
N GLU A 249 -1.89 -2.39 -1.93
CA GLU A 249 -0.94 -3.20 -2.69
C GLU A 249 0.38 -3.35 -1.94
N ALA A 250 0.81 -2.32 -1.22
CA ALA A 250 2.04 -2.39 -0.43
C ALA A 250 2.06 -1.41 0.75
N THR A 251 2.73 -1.78 1.84
CA THR A 251 3.13 -0.89 2.93
C THR A 251 4.57 -1.17 3.35
N ALA A 252 5.30 -0.14 3.78
CA ALA A 252 6.67 -0.30 4.26
C ALA A 252 7.10 0.88 5.13
N ILE A 253 8.14 0.67 5.93
CA ILE A 253 8.92 1.75 6.52
C ILE A 253 10.17 1.95 5.67
N LEU A 254 10.29 3.13 5.10
CA LEU A 254 11.38 3.52 4.24
C LEU A 254 12.45 4.26 5.04
N GLY A 255 13.68 4.00 4.66
CA GLY A 255 14.82 4.79 5.07
C GLY A 255 14.71 6.21 4.54
N CYS A 256 15.54 7.05 5.13
CA CYS A 256 15.58 8.46 4.85
C CYS A 256 15.81 8.78 3.36
N VAL A 257 16.81 8.13 2.75
CA VAL A 257 16.97 8.11 1.30
C VAL A 257 16.21 6.89 0.77
N SER A 258 15.15 7.17 0.02
CA SER A 258 14.26 6.18 -0.57
C SER A 258 13.75 6.71 -1.91
N VAL A 259 13.66 5.82 -2.90
CA VAL A 259 13.38 6.17 -4.29
C VAL A 259 12.08 5.50 -4.71
N THR A 260 10.99 6.27 -4.59
CA THR A 260 9.59 5.83 -4.77
C THR A 260 8.84 6.77 -5.72
N GLY A 261 7.60 6.41 -6.10
CA GLY A 261 6.79 7.15 -7.06
C GLY A 261 6.42 6.27 -8.24
N LEU A 262 5.26 6.51 -8.83
CA LEU A 262 4.73 5.63 -9.89
C LEU A 262 5.48 5.75 -11.23
N GLU A 263 6.13 6.89 -11.45
CA GLU A 263 6.95 7.19 -12.65
C GLU A 263 8.41 7.53 -12.31
N GLY A 264 8.79 7.32 -11.05
CA GLY A 264 10.04 7.79 -10.48
C GLY A 264 9.95 9.22 -9.96
N PRO A 265 10.73 9.57 -8.93
CA PRO A 265 10.70 10.92 -8.37
C PRO A 265 11.51 11.88 -9.25
N ASP A 266 11.05 13.12 -9.37
CA ASP A 266 11.76 14.18 -10.11
C ASP A 266 13.04 14.64 -9.39
N SER A 267 13.12 14.42 -8.07
CA SER A 267 14.28 14.73 -7.26
C SER A 267 14.46 13.75 -6.10
N ILE A 268 15.71 13.54 -5.69
CA ILE A 268 16.09 12.72 -4.54
C ILE A 268 17.08 13.53 -3.69
N SER A 269 16.82 13.63 -2.39
CA SER A 269 17.77 14.17 -1.42
C SER A 269 18.65 13.03 -0.91
N LEU A 270 19.95 13.08 -1.19
CA LEU A 270 20.94 12.07 -0.76
C LEU A 270 21.52 12.41 0.62
N ALA A 271 21.42 13.67 1.05
CA ALA A 271 21.83 14.11 2.38
C ALA A 271 20.68 14.14 3.40
N CYS A 272 19.62 13.36 3.17
CA CYS A 272 18.63 13.11 4.21
C CYS A 272 17.85 14.33 4.73
N GLY A 273 17.22 15.08 3.83
CA GLY A 273 16.26 16.15 4.18
C GLY A 273 16.89 17.49 4.56
N ASP A 274 18.21 17.56 4.75
CA ASP A 274 18.93 18.84 4.87
C ASP A 274 19.17 19.50 3.49
N ASN A 275 18.98 18.74 2.41
CA ASN A 275 19.10 19.17 1.02
C ASN A 275 20.45 19.81 0.68
N ASN A 276 21.53 19.44 1.38
CA ASN A 276 22.89 19.82 1.00
C ASN A 276 23.44 18.99 -0.16
N TYR A 277 22.80 17.86 -0.47
CA TYR A 277 23.06 17.05 -1.64
C TYR A 277 21.75 16.51 -2.21
N LEU A 278 21.39 16.95 -3.42
CA LEU A 278 20.27 16.42 -4.17
C LEU A 278 20.70 16.00 -5.57
N VAL A 279 19.92 15.10 -6.15
CA VAL A 279 19.83 14.94 -7.60
C VAL A 279 18.44 15.37 -8.04
N ASN A 280 18.35 16.27 -9.01
CA ASN A 280 17.09 16.86 -9.48
C ASN A 280 16.95 16.80 -11.00
N ASP A 281 15.79 17.22 -11.49
CA ASP A 281 15.40 17.18 -12.90
C ASP A 281 15.55 15.75 -13.49
N LEU A 282 15.29 14.75 -12.65
CA LEU A 282 15.48 13.34 -12.98
C LEU A 282 14.48 12.89 -14.04
N LYS A 283 15.02 12.36 -15.14
CA LYS A 283 14.21 11.78 -16.22
C LYS A 283 14.47 10.31 -16.32
N TRP A 284 13.58 9.53 -15.71
CA TRP A 284 13.71 8.09 -15.61
C TRP A 284 13.47 7.35 -16.92
N SER A 285 14.12 6.21 -17.04
CA SER A 285 13.96 5.18 -18.06
C SER A 285 13.97 3.83 -17.36
N ASN A 286 13.15 2.90 -17.83
CA ASN A 286 12.96 1.57 -17.23
C ASN A 286 12.51 1.62 -15.76
N TRP A 287 11.75 2.64 -15.38
CA TRP A 287 11.22 2.74 -14.01
C TRP A 287 10.41 1.48 -13.64
N GLY A 288 10.59 1.02 -12.41
CA GLY A 288 10.00 -0.22 -11.88
C GLY A 288 10.64 -1.54 -12.33
N ALA A 289 11.62 -1.54 -13.25
CA ALA A 289 12.38 -2.74 -13.60
C ALA A 289 13.41 -3.11 -12.50
N ASP A 290 14.19 -4.17 -12.68
CA ASP A 290 15.25 -4.54 -11.72
C ASP A 290 16.36 -3.47 -11.63
N GLU A 291 16.52 -2.67 -12.68
CA GLU A 291 17.36 -1.49 -12.77
C GLU A 291 16.61 -0.37 -13.50
N ALA A 292 16.61 0.83 -12.93
CA ALA A 292 16.12 2.05 -13.58
C ALA A 292 17.25 3.10 -13.65
N THR A 293 17.24 3.90 -14.71
CA THR A 293 18.26 4.93 -14.95
C THR A 293 17.59 6.27 -15.16
N ALA A 294 18.18 7.36 -14.67
CA ALA A 294 17.77 8.71 -14.97
C ALA A 294 18.95 9.59 -15.40
N GLU A 295 18.68 10.54 -16.29
CA GLU A 295 19.55 11.70 -16.48
C GLU A 295 19.05 12.83 -15.59
N GLY A 296 19.95 13.62 -15.00
CA GLY A 296 19.59 14.73 -14.14
C GLY A 296 20.79 15.61 -13.77
N THR A 297 20.63 16.40 -12.72
CA THR A 297 21.67 17.29 -12.21
C THR A 297 21.90 17.04 -10.72
N ALA A 298 23.13 16.77 -10.32
CA ALA A 298 23.54 16.78 -8.93
C ALA A 298 23.72 18.23 -8.47
N VAL A 299 23.15 18.56 -7.31
CA VAL A 299 23.21 19.86 -6.66
C VAL A 299 23.79 19.65 -5.26
N GLU A 300 25.03 20.08 -5.08
CA GLU A 300 25.83 19.82 -3.88
C GLU A 300 26.32 21.13 -3.27
N ASN A 301 26.16 21.28 -1.96
CA ASN A 301 26.72 22.39 -1.20
C ASN A 301 28.20 22.11 -0.89
N ASP A 302 29.09 23.03 -1.23
CA ASP A 302 30.52 22.90 -0.90
C ASP A 302 30.82 23.00 0.61
N CYS A 303 29.86 23.51 1.38
CA CYS A 303 29.92 23.68 2.83
C CYS A 303 31.21 24.37 3.34
N ASP A 304 31.78 25.30 2.57
CA ASP A 304 33.00 26.03 2.95
C ASP A 304 32.69 27.51 3.27
N PRO A 305 32.92 27.99 4.52
CA PRO A 305 33.52 27.30 5.67
C PRO A 305 32.55 26.42 6.46
N PHE A 306 31.24 26.59 6.24
CA PHE A 306 30.18 25.73 6.79
C PHE A 306 28.94 25.81 5.88
N CYS A 307 28.04 24.81 5.96
CA CYS A 307 26.94 24.65 5.00
C CYS A 307 25.98 25.84 4.88
N ALA A 308 25.76 26.62 5.95
CA ALA A 308 24.91 27.82 5.87
C ALA A 308 25.51 28.99 5.07
N GLU A 309 26.83 29.00 4.83
CA GLU A 309 27.53 30.01 4.01
C GLU A 309 28.11 29.44 2.71
N GLY A 310 28.03 28.12 2.51
CA GLY A 310 28.54 27.43 1.33
C GLY A 310 27.77 27.74 0.05
N LYS A 311 28.28 27.25 -1.07
CA LYS A 311 27.71 27.46 -2.41
C LYS A 311 27.30 26.13 -3.02
N PHE A 312 26.14 26.15 -3.67
CA PHE A 312 25.68 25.01 -4.45
C PHE A 312 26.38 24.95 -5.80
N LYS A 313 27.02 23.82 -6.06
CA LYS A 313 27.56 23.43 -7.36
C LYS A 313 26.55 22.52 -8.07
N GLN A 314 26.39 22.72 -9.36
CA GLN A 314 25.54 21.90 -10.21
C GLN A 314 26.39 21.11 -11.21
N THR A 315 26.16 19.80 -11.28
CA THR A 315 26.88 18.92 -12.20
C THR A 315 25.91 17.96 -12.88
N PRO A 316 25.92 17.84 -14.23
CA PRO A 316 25.12 16.83 -14.91
C PRO A 316 25.55 15.42 -14.49
N VAL A 317 24.58 14.55 -14.19
CA VAL A 317 24.82 13.19 -13.72
C VAL A 317 23.84 12.21 -14.37
N ARG A 318 24.27 10.96 -14.42
CA ARG A 318 23.38 9.82 -14.64
C ARG A 318 23.17 9.09 -13.33
N VAL A 319 21.93 8.89 -12.93
CA VAL A 319 21.54 8.15 -11.73
C VAL A 319 21.10 6.75 -12.13
N VAL A 320 21.55 5.73 -11.40
CA VAL A 320 21.06 4.36 -11.55
C VAL A 320 20.57 3.86 -10.20
N VAL A 321 19.38 3.29 -10.17
CA VAL A 321 18.85 2.56 -9.00
C VAL A 321 18.63 1.10 -9.37
N ASP A 322 19.08 0.20 -8.52
CA ASP A 322 19.02 -1.24 -8.75
C ASP A 322 18.86 -2.01 -7.43
N LYS A 323 18.97 -3.35 -7.50
CA LYS A 323 18.80 -4.28 -6.36
C LYS A 323 17.47 -4.07 -5.64
N ARG A 324 16.38 -4.51 -6.26
CA ARG A 324 15.07 -4.43 -5.59
C ARG A 324 15.00 -5.41 -4.43
N GLU A 325 14.72 -4.89 -3.25
CA GLU A 325 14.58 -5.66 -2.01
C GLU A 325 13.16 -5.55 -1.49
N ALA A 326 12.68 -6.65 -0.89
CA ALA A 326 11.37 -6.69 -0.27
C ALA A 326 11.43 -6.02 1.12
N CYS A 327 10.46 -5.17 1.42
CA CYS A 327 10.24 -4.70 2.78
C CYS A 327 8.77 -4.40 3.08
N GLY A 328 8.39 -4.62 4.33
CA GLY A 328 7.00 -4.51 4.77
C GLY A 328 6.06 -5.46 4.03
N TYR A 329 4.80 -5.07 3.89
CA TYR A 329 3.78 -5.83 3.20
C TYR A 329 3.89 -5.60 1.69
N ASN A 330 4.27 -6.63 0.93
CA ASN A 330 4.34 -6.66 -0.54
C ASN A 330 5.21 -5.57 -1.23
N ALA A 331 5.86 -4.67 -0.48
CA ALA A 331 6.67 -3.61 -1.08
C ALA A 331 8.00 -4.17 -1.58
N LYS A 332 8.41 -3.73 -2.77
CA LYS A 332 9.73 -3.98 -3.35
C LYS A 332 10.35 -2.69 -3.85
N VAL A 333 11.34 -2.18 -3.12
CA VAL A 333 11.99 -0.89 -3.40
C VAL A 333 13.45 -1.11 -3.79
N TYR A 334 14.03 -0.17 -4.54
CA TYR A 334 15.47 -0.20 -4.83
C TYR A 334 16.29 -0.02 -3.56
N SER A 335 17.32 -0.85 -3.37
CA SER A 335 18.21 -0.78 -2.21
C SER A 335 19.56 -0.13 -2.48
N ARG A 336 19.85 0.23 -3.74
CA ARG A 336 21.09 0.92 -4.09
C ARG A 336 20.86 2.03 -5.12
N ILE A 337 21.53 3.14 -4.91
CA ILE A 337 21.65 4.25 -5.86
C ILE A 337 23.11 4.46 -6.24
N ARG A 338 23.33 4.78 -7.51
CA ARG A 338 24.62 5.14 -8.08
C ARG A 338 24.49 6.47 -8.79
N VAL A 339 25.27 7.46 -8.37
CA VAL A 339 25.32 8.78 -9.00
C VAL A 339 26.61 8.88 -9.79
N ILE A 340 26.47 8.96 -11.11
CA ILE A 340 27.59 8.84 -12.04
C ILE A 340 27.88 10.21 -12.62
N TYR A 341 29.00 10.76 -12.20
CA TYR A 341 29.55 12.03 -12.65
C TYR A 341 30.44 11.85 -13.89
N PRO A 342 30.82 12.93 -14.58
CA PRO A 342 31.75 12.84 -15.70
C PRO A 342 33.13 12.22 -15.35
N ASP A 343 33.58 12.35 -14.11
CA ASP A 343 34.92 11.96 -13.66
C ASP A 343 34.95 10.89 -12.55
N HIS A 344 33.84 10.60 -11.89
CA HIS A 344 33.73 9.60 -10.83
C HIS A 344 32.30 9.05 -10.69
N GLU A 345 32.12 8.08 -9.78
CA GLU A 345 30.81 7.51 -9.42
C GLU A 345 30.74 7.41 -7.90
N GLU A 346 29.58 7.76 -7.36
CA GLU A 346 29.23 7.61 -5.96
C GLU A 346 28.15 6.54 -5.81
N ILE A 347 28.22 5.76 -4.72
CA ILE A 347 27.30 4.65 -4.46
C ILE A 347 26.81 4.75 -3.03
N GLU A 348 25.50 4.67 -2.85
CA GLU A 348 24.84 4.68 -1.55
C GLU A 348 23.81 3.54 -1.47
N GLU A 349 23.69 2.92 -0.30
CA GLU A 349 22.62 1.97 -0.01
C GLU A 349 21.42 2.75 0.55
N ILE A 350 20.24 2.49 0.00
CA ILE A 350 19.01 3.26 0.19
C ILE A 350 17.83 2.32 0.44
N GLY A 351 16.60 2.85 0.50
CA GLY A 351 15.40 2.02 0.43
C GLY A 351 14.73 1.84 1.78
N CYS A 352 14.82 0.66 2.38
CA CYS A 352 14.08 0.28 3.59
C CYS A 352 14.82 0.72 4.88
N ALA A 353 14.11 0.78 6.02
CA ALA A 353 14.67 1.16 7.33
C ALA A 353 14.79 0.01 8.33
#